data_AF-E3CPA3-F1
#
_entry.id   AF-E3CPA3-F1
#
_cell.length_a   1.000
_cell.length_b   1.000
_cell.length_c   1.000
_cell.angle_alpha   90.00
_cell.angle_beta   90.00
_cell.angle_gamma   90.00
#
_symmetry.space_group_name_H-M   'P 1'
#
loop_
_entity.id
_entity.type
_entity.pdbx_description
1 polymer ?
#
loop_
_entity_poly.entity_id
_entity_poly.type
_entity_poly.pdbx_seq_one_letter_code
_entity_poly.pdbx_strand_id
1 'polypeptide(L)'
;MDQLINDIKELKAKIATVKVTPDIMLTGAVDLLNEVATQKITGEEEVFSHTDLYDFRANIEGAEKIFELFKPLIEKKDAKLVKTLETEFKNVNGLLDKHMIDEKNYKSYTDLSEVDTKELAEAVTKLGEPLSQMGVILDGK
;
A
#
# COMPACT_ATOMS: atom_id res chain seq x y z
N MET A 1 16.51 -20.73 9.26
CA MET A 1 15.35 -21.19 8.47
C MET A 1 14.22 -21.68 9.37
N ASP A 2 14.51 -22.58 10.33
CA ASP A 2 13.48 -23.18 11.19
C ASP A 2 12.69 -22.16 12.03
N GLN A 3 13.36 -21.13 12.58
CA GLN A 3 12.69 -20.07 13.34
C GLN A 3 11.66 -19.34 12.47
N LEU A 4 12.05 -18.87 11.28
CA LEU A 4 11.14 -18.20 10.34
C LEU A 4 9.92 -19.07 9.99
N ILE A 5 10.13 -20.36 9.73
CA ILE A 5 9.04 -21.30 9.43
C ILE A 5 8.09 -21.43 10.61
N ASN A 6 8.62 -21.48 11.83
CA ASN A 6 7.82 -21.57 13.04
C ASN A 6 7.04 -20.27 13.29
N ASP A 7 7.67 -19.12 13.09
CA ASP A 7 7.03 -17.80 13.23
C ASP A 7 5.89 -17.61 12.23
N ILE A 8 6.07 -18.03 10.97
CA ILE A 8 5.01 -17.98 9.96
C ILE A 8 3.84 -18.91 10.33
N LYS A 9 4.11 -20.10 10.88
CA LYS A 9 3.05 -21.00 11.36
C LYS A 9 2.29 -20.40 12.53
N GLU A 10 3.00 -19.77 13.46
CA GLU A 10 2.40 -19.09 14.61
C GLU A 10 1.54 -17.90 14.16
N LEU A 11 2.07 -17.07 13.25
CA LEU A 11 1.34 -15.95 12.67
C LEU A 11 0.05 -16.43 11.99
N LYS A 12 0.12 -17.48 11.17
CA LYS A 12 -1.07 -18.07 10.53
C LYS A 12 -2.11 -18.54 11.55
N ALA A 13 -1.68 -19.16 12.64
CA ALA A 13 -2.59 -19.59 13.71
C ALA A 13 -3.25 -18.40 14.41
N LYS A 14 -2.49 -17.32 14.68
CA LYS A 14 -3.01 -16.11 15.33
C LYS A 14 -4.00 -15.34 14.45
N ILE A 15 -3.70 -15.17 13.15
CA ILE A 15 -4.57 -14.48 12.18
C ILE A 15 -5.96 -15.10 12.13
N ALA A 16 -6.09 -16.43 12.26
CA ALA A 16 -7.38 -17.11 12.26
C ALA A 16 -8.28 -16.76 13.47
N THR A 17 -7.71 -16.18 14.52
CA THR A 17 -8.40 -15.93 15.80
C THR A 17 -8.49 -14.45 16.16
N VAL A 18 -7.71 -13.58 15.49
CA VAL A 18 -7.70 -12.15 15.77
C VAL A 18 -9.01 -11.51 15.28
N LYS A 19 -9.60 -10.66 16.12
CA LYS A 19 -10.74 -9.84 15.73
C LYS A 19 -10.23 -8.62 14.97
N VAL A 20 -10.52 -8.54 13.68
CA VAL A 20 -10.23 -7.37 12.85
C VAL A 20 -11.48 -6.48 12.79
N THR A 21 -11.37 -5.25 13.28
CA THR A 21 -12.44 -4.24 13.20
C THR A 21 -12.25 -3.34 11.98
N PRO A 22 -13.31 -2.64 11.51
CA PRO A 22 -13.19 -1.64 10.47
C PRO A 22 -12.09 -0.60 10.75
N ASP A 23 -12.06 -0.04 11.96
CA ASP A 23 -11.08 0.98 12.36
C ASP A 23 -9.63 0.46 12.20
N ILE A 24 -9.38 -0.79 12.61
CA ILE A 24 -8.06 -1.43 12.45
C ILE A 24 -7.69 -1.56 10.97
N MET A 25 -8.64 -1.91 10.10
CA MET A 25 -8.38 -1.97 8.66
C MET A 25 -8.03 -0.59 8.11
N LEU A 26 -8.81 0.44 8.47
CA LEU A 26 -8.60 1.80 7.97
C LEU A 26 -7.26 2.37 8.43
N THR A 27 -6.89 2.19 9.71
CA THR A 27 -5.56 2.54 10.21
C THR A 27 -4.47 1.76 9.48
N GLY A 28 -4.65 0.45 9.29
CA GLY A 28 -3.69 -0.39 8.58
C GLY A 28 -3.44 0.05 7.15
N ALA A 29 -4.47 0.49 6.40
CA ALA A 29 -4.28 1.01 5.05
C ALA A 29 -3.39 2.27 5.02
N VAL A 30 -3.60 3.17 5.98
CA VAL A 30 -2.79 4.39 6.12
C VAL A 30 -1.35 4.04 6.54
N ASP A 31 -1.17 3.09 7.45
CA ASP A 31 0.15 2.63 7.91
C ASP A 31 0.96 2.00 6.77
N LEU A 32 0.33 1.15 5.95
CA LEU A 32 0.97 0.55 4.76
C LEU A 32 1.50 1.63 3.80
N LEU A 33 0.73 2.69 3.59
CA LEU A 33 1.14 3.79 2.72
C LEU A 33 2.24 4.66 3.35
N ASN A 34 2.18 4.87 4.66
CA ASN A 34 3.23 5.60 5.39
C ASN A 34 4.57 4.85 5.37
N GLU A 35 4.56 3.52 5.49
CA GLU A 35 5.75 2.68 5.37
C GLU A 35 6.37 2.83 3.97
N VAL A 36 5.54 2.84 2.92
CA VAL A 36 6.01 3.13 1.55
C VAL A 36 6.67 4.52 1.49
N ALA A 37 5.99 5.54 2.00
CA ALA A 37 6.42 6.93 1.90
C ALA A 37 7.71 7.26 2.68
N THR A 38 8.10 6.42 3.64
CA THR A 38 9.19 6.73 4.58
C THR A 38 10.39 5.79 4.47
N GLN A 39 10.20 4.54 4.04
CA GLN A 39 11.26 3.53 4.00
C GLN A 39 11.46 2.94 2.60
N LYS A 40 10.37 2.48 1.95
CA LYS A 40 10.48 1.81 0.64
C LYS A 40 10.83 2.76 -0.49
N ILE A 41 10.34 4.00 -0.41
CA ILE A 41 10.60 5.03 -1.42
C ILE A 41 12.05 5.53 -1.42
N THR A 42 12.84 5.21 -0.39
CA THR A 42 14.26 5.56 -0.32
C THR A 42 15.16 4.38 -0.67
N GLY A 43 14.64 3.15 -0.69
CA GLY A 43 15.41 1.92 -0.93
C GLY A 43 16.22 1.45 0.27
N GLU A 44 15.84 1.90 1.48
CA GLU A 44 16.56 1.62 2.72
C GLU A 44 16.07 0.36 3.44
N GLU A 45 14.99 -0.27 2.99
CA GLU A 45 14.43 -1.47 3.62
C GLU A 45 15.21 -2.72 3.22
N GLU A 46 15.41 -2.90 1.91
CA GLU A 46 16.05 -4.07 1.33
C GLU A 46 17.49 -3.78 0.91
N VAL A 47 18.33 -3.34 1.87
CA VAL A 47 19.70 -2.84 1.61
C VAL A 47 20.68 -3.82 0.94
N PHE A 48 20.35 -5.11 0.91
CA PHE A 48 21.18 -6.15 0.27
C PHE A 48 20.57 -6.67 -1.03
N SER A 49 19.25 -6.86 -1.07
CA SER A 49 18.54 -7.50 -2.19
C SER A 49 18.01 -6.49 -3.20
N HIS A 50 17.76 -5.24 -2.75
CA HIS A 50 17.20 -4.13 -3.50
C HIS A 50 15.85 -4.46 -4.17
N THR A 51 15.02 -5.26 -3.47
CA THR A 51 13.69 -5.69 -3.89
C THR A 51 12.57 -4.77 -3.40
N ASP A 52 12.86 -3.53 -2.99
CA ASP A 52 11.91 -2.60 -2.37
C ASP A 52 10.65 -2.35 -3.21
N LEU A 53 10.75 -2.44 -4.55
CA LEU A 53 9.58 -2.29 -5.45
C LEU A 53 8.53 -3.39 -5.28
N TYR A 54 8.94 -4.60 -4.88
CA TYR A 54 8.00 -5.69 -4.57
C TYR A 54 7.22 -5.37 -3.30
N ASP A 55 7.91 -4.90 -2.25
CA ASP A 55 7.29 -4.54 -0.98
C ASP A 55 6.44 -3.28 -1.09
N PHE A 56 6.85 -2.34 -1.97
CA PHE A 56 6.06 -1.18 -2.34
C PHE A 56 4.74 -1.64 -2.96
N ARG A 57 4.78 -2.47 -4.02
CA ARG A 57 3.57 -2.98 -4.67
C ARG A 57 2.66 -3.67 -3.67
N ALA A 58 3.20 -4.56 -2.83
CA ALA A 58 2.41 -5.31 -1.86
C ALA A 58 1.68 -4.39 -0.87
N ASN A 59 2.34 -3.31 -0.41
CA ASN A 59 1.69 -2.33 0.47
C ASN A 59 0.56 -1.56 -0.24
N ILE A 60 0.77 -1.14 -1.49
CA ILE A 60 -0.25 -0.45 -2.27
C ILE A 60 -1.45 -1.36 -2.51
N GLU A 61 -1.22 -2.62 -2.89
CA GLU A 61 -2.29 -3.60 -3.09
C GLU A 61 -3.05 -3.89 -1.79
N GLY A 62 -2.36 -3.96 -0.65
CA GLY A 62 -2.97 -4.13 0.66
C GLY A 62 -3.90 -2.95 1.02
N ALA A 63 -3.42 -1.71 0.84
CA ALA A 63 -4.21 -0.51 1.08
C ALA A 63 -5.39 -0.39 0.10
N GLU A 64 -5.18 -0.68 -1.19
CA GLU A 64 -6.23 -0.68 -2.22
C GLU A 64 -7.30 -1.71 -1.89
N LYS A 65 -6.91 -2.90 -1.40
CA LYS A 65 -7.87 -3.93 -1.03
C LYS A 65 -8.81 -3.48 0.08
N ILE A 66 -8.29 -2.74 1.06
CA ILE A 66 -9.10 -2.16 2.14
C ILE A 66 -10.05 -1.10 1.56
N PHE A 67 -9.56 -0.23 0.68
CA PHE A 67 -10.43 0.71 -0.03
C PHE A 67 -11.57 0.00 -0.78
N GLU A 68 -11.29 -1.05 -1.54
CA GLU A 68 -12.31 -1.81 -2.27
C GLU A 68 -13.42 -2.35 -1.35
N LEU A 69 -13.05 -2.86 -0.17
CA LEU A 69 -14.00 -3.40 0.81
C LEU A 69 -14.95 -2.31 1.34
N PHE A 70 -14.44 -1.09 1.53
CA PHE A 70 -15.21 0.04 2.07
C PHE A 70 -15.86 0.91 0.99
N LYS A 71 -15.47 0.76 -0.28
CA LYS A 71 -15.93 1.58 -1.41
C LYS A 71 -17.46 1.75 -1.47
N PRO A 72 -18.31 0.71 -1.32
CA PRO A 72 -19.77 0.89 -1.36
C PRO A 72 -20.34 1.74 -0.21
N LEU A 73 -19.63 1.83 0.92
CA LEU A 73 -20.01 2.67 2.06
C LEU A 73 -19.53 4.10 1.86
N ILE A 74 -18.31 4.27 1.35
CA ILE A 74 -17.74 5.59 1.03
C ILE A 74 -18.56 6.23 -0.09
N GLU A 75 -18.91 5.50 -1.14
CA GLU A 75 -19.66 6.03 -2.30
C GLU A 75 -21.03 6.62 -1.93
N LYS A 76 -21.70 6.03 -0.93
CA LYS A 76 -22.97 6.55 -0.40
C LYS A 76 -22.84 7.89 0.31
N LYS A 77 -21.65 8.20 0.81
CA LYS A 77 -21.36 9.43 1.57
C LYS A 77 -20.63 10.47 0.71
N ASP A 78 -19.66 10.02 -0.09
CA ASP A 78 -18.83 10.86 -0.95
C ASP A 78 -18.34 10.07 -2.19
N ALA A 79 -19.13 10.12 -3.26
CA ALA A 79 -18.76 9.54 -4.55
C ALA A 79 -17.57 10.25 -5.23
N LYS A 80 -17.26 11.50 -4.84
CA LYS A 80 -16.10 12.21 -5.37
C LYS A 80 -14.82 11.64 -4.78
N LEU A 81 -14.80 11.36 -3.47
CA LEU A 81 -13.66 10.71 -2.82
C LEU A 81 -13.34 9.36 -3.47
N VAL A 82 -14.37 8.54 -3.75
CA VAL A 82 -14.17 7.25 -4.44
C VAL A 82 -13.44 7.43 -5.78
N LYS A 83 -13.88 8.39 -6.61
CA LYS A 83 -13.23 8.67 -7.90
C LYS A 83 -11.78 9.15 -7.74
N THR A 84 -11.52 9.96 -6.72
CA THR A 84 -10.16 10.40 -6.40
C THR A 84 -9.29 9.21 -6.00
N LEU A 85 -9.75 8.36 -5.08
CA LEU A 85 -9.01 7.16 -4.65
C LEU A 85 -8.73 6.22 -5.82
N GLU A 86 -9.73 5.92 -6.66
CA GLU A 86 -9.53 5.09 -7.86
C GLU A 86 -8.48 5.69 -8.80
N THR A 87 -8.48 7.02 -8.96
CA THR A 87 -7.52 7.72 -9.82
C THR A 87 -6.10 7.63 -9.25
N GLU A 88 -5.94 7.90 -7.96
CA GLU A 88 -4.62 7.90 -7.34
C GLU A 88 -4.03 6.49 -7.18
N PHE A 89 -4.85 5.47 -6.83
CA PHE A 89 -4.41 4.08 -6.85
C PHE A 89 -3.97 3.66 -8.25
N LYS A 90 -4.77 3.96 -9.29
CA LYS A 90 -4.40 3.67 -10.67
C LYS A 90 -3.11 4.39 -11.09
N ASN A 91 -2.92 5.62 -10.64
CA ASN A 91 -1.71 6.39 -10.93
C ASN A 91 -0.47 5.74 -10.31
N VAL A 92 -0.48 5.46 -9.00
CA VAL A 92 0.64 4.78 -8.31
C VAL A 92 0.90 3.42 -8.95
N ASN A 93 -0.16 2.63 -9.18
CA ASN A 93 -0.01 1.31 -9.77
C ASN A 93 0.58 1.35 -11.18
N GLY A 94 0.16 2.32 -12.00
CA GLY A 94 0.68 2.51 -13.35
C GLY A 94 2.13 3.01 -13.38
N LEU A 95 2.58 3.77 -12.36
CA LEU A 95 3.99 4.14 -12.23
C LEU A 95 4.84 2.93 -11.85
N LEU A 96 4.38 2.10 -10.91
CA LEU A 96 5.04 0.84 -10.58
C LEU A 96 5.14 -0.09 -11.80
N ASP A 97 4.08 -0.19 -12.62
CA ASP A 97 4.07 -1.03 -13.84
C ASP A 97 5.21 -0.67 -14.80
N LYS A 98 5.60 0.61 -14.90
CA LYS A 98 6.72 1.07 -15.75
C LYS A 98 8.07 0.50 -15.33
N HIS A 99 8.18 -0.01 -14.11
CA HIS A 99 9.40 -0.56 -13.54
C HIS A 99 9.40 -2.09 -13.48
N MET A 100 8.35 -2.72 -14.00
CA MET A 100 8.33 -4.16 -14.21
C MET A 100 9.20 -4.54 -15.41
N ILE A 101 9.96 -5.61 -15.27
CA ILE A 101 10.78 -6.20 -16.36
C ILE A 101 10.02 -7.32 -17.08
N ASP A 102 9.03 -7.92 -16.40
CA ASP A 102 8.06 -8.86 -16.96
C ASP A 102 6.80 -8.86 -16.07
N GLU A 103 5.86 -9.78 -16.29
CA GLU A 103 4.58 -9.84 -15.55
C GLU A 103 4.71 -10.03 -14.03
N LYS A 104 5.87 -10.44 -13.51
CA LYS A 104 6.05 -10.79 -12.10
C LYS A 104 7.25 -10.12 -11.45
N ASN A 105 8.21 -9.65 -12.25
CA ASN A 105 9.48 -9.17 -11.75
C ASN A 105 9.64 -7.66 -11.97
N TYR A 106 10.34 -7.03 -11.02
CA TYR A 106 10.76 -5.64 -11.06
C TYR A 106 12.25 -5.52 -11.35
N LYS A 107 12.65 -4.36 -11.89
CA LYS A 107 14.06 -3.95 -11.84
C LYS A 107 14.54 -3.79 -10.39
N SER A 108 15.84 -3.87 -10.18
CA SER A 108 16.43 -3.55 -8.87
C SER A 108 16.10 -2.11 -8.51
N TYR A 109 15.88 -1.82 -7.23
CA TYR A 109 15.68 -0.44 -6.77
C TYR A 109 16.86 0.47 -7.18
N THR A 110 18.08 -0.06 -7.20
CA THR A 110 19.29 0.67 -7.64
C THR A 110 19.29 1.08 -9.11
N ASP A 111 18.39 0.52 -9.92
CA ASP A 111 18.21 0.85 -11.33
C ASP A 111 17.16 1.95 -11.54
N LEU A 112 16.57 2.48 -10.46
CA LEU A 112 15.68 3.64 -10.52
C LEU A 112 16.49 4.92 -10.68
N SER A 113 15.99 5.82 -11.53
CA SER A 113 16.51 7.19 -11.59
C SER A 113 15.98 8.02 -10.42
N GLU A 114 16.63 9.16 -10.12
CA GLU A 114 16.08 10.15 -9.18
C GLU A 114 14.70 10.67 -9.63
N VAL A 115 14.45 10.70 -10.94
CA VAL A 115 13.13 11.10 -11.47
C VAL A 115 12.10 10.02 -11.18
N ASP A 116 12.45 8.74 -11.35
CA ASP A 116 11.54 7.60 -11.08
C ASP A 116 11.11 7.61 -9.61
N THR A 117 12.07 7.70 -8.69
CA THR A 117 11.81 7.71 -7.24
C THR A 117 10.99 8.93 -6.83
N LYS A 118 11.26 10.10 -7.42
CA LYS A 118 10.46 11.30 -7.18
C LYS A 118 9.02 11.16 -7.69
N GLU A 119 8.81 10.63 -8.89
CA GLU A 119 7.46 10.41 -9.44
C GLU A 119 6.64 9.47 -8.55
N LEU A 120 7.25 8.38 -8.09
CA LEU A 120 6.62 7.44 -7.16
C LEU A 120 6.30 8.12 -5.82
N ALA A 121 7.22 8.92 -5.27
CA ALA A 121 7.03 9.63 -3.99
C ALA A 121 5.88 10.63 -4.07
N GLU A 122 5.80 11.39 -5.16
CA GLU A 122 4.73 12.35 -5.40
C GLU A 122 3.38 11.64 -5.54
N ALA A 123 3.32 10.48 -6.22
CA ALA A 123 2.10 9.71 -6.36
C ALA A 123 1.61 9.14 -5.02
N VAL A 124 2.52 8.60 -4.20
CA VAL A 124 2.22 8.13 -2.83
C VAL A 124 1.71 9.27 -1.96
N THR A 125 2.34 10.44 -2.04
CA THR A 125 1.91 11.63 -1.30
C THR A 125 0.48 12.05 -1.69
N LYS A 126 0.17 12.04 -2.99
CA LYS A 126 -1.17 12.37 -3.50
C LYS A 126 -2.23 11.36 -3.09
N LEU A 127 -1.86 10.08 -2.95
CA LEU A 127 -2.75 9.03 -2.46
C LEU A 127 -3.01 9.15 -0.94
N GLY A 128 -2.04 9.65 -0.17
CA GLY A 128 -2.12 9.67 1.30
C GLY A 128 -3.28 10.47 1.87
N GLU A 129 -3.46 11.70 1.39
CA GLU A 129 -4.56 12.57 1.85
C GLU A 129 -5.94 11.92 1.65
N PRO A 130 -6.37 11.52 0.43
CA PRO A 130 -7.67 10.91 0.23
C PRO A 130 -7.82 9.56 0.96
N LEU A 131 -6.73 8.79 1.12
CA LEU A 131 -6.78 7.53 1.87
C LEU A 131 -7.08 7.77 3.36
N SER A 132 -6.46 8.79 3.96
CA SER A 132 -6.73 9.18 5.35
C SER A 132 -8.18 9.63 5.59
N GLN A 133 -8.82 10.21 4.57
CA GLN A 133 -10.21 10.67 4.64
C GLN A 133 -11.23 9.51 4.74
N MET A 134 -10.84 8.27 4.40
CA MET A 134 -11.72 7.11 4.56
C MET A 134 -12.18 6.93 6.01
N GLY A 135 -11.26 7.06 6.98
CA GLY A 135 -11.59 7.00 8.41
C GLY A 135 -12.57 8.09 8.82
N VAL A 136 -12.28 9.34 8.44
CA VAL A 136 -13.11 10.51 8.77
C VAL A 136 -14.55 10.35 8.29
N ILE A 137 -14.75 9.86 7.05
CA ILE A 137 -16.08 9.71 6.45
C ILE A 137 -16.87 8.56 7.08
N LEU A 138 -16.19 7.47 7.45
CA LEU A 138 -16.83 6.27 7.98
C LEU A 138 -17.10 6.38 9.50
N ASP A 139 -16.25 7.09 10.24
CA ASP A 139 -16.41 7.35 11.68
C ASP A 139 -17.40 8.48 11.99
N GLY A 140 -17.65 9.36 11.00
CA GLY A 140 -18.69 10.37 11.07
C GLY A 140 -20.09 9.74 11.18
N LYS A 141 -20.62 9.70 12.41
CA LYS A 141 -22.05 9.52 12.70
C LYS A 141 -22.90 10.54 11.96
#